data_AF-A0A1S8AW94-F1
#
_entry.id   AF-A0A1S8AW94-F1
#
_cell.length_a   1.000
_cell.length_b   1.000
_cell.length_c   1.000
_cell.angle_alpha   90.00
_cell.angle_beta   90.00
_cell.angle_gamma   90.00
#
_symmetry.space_group_name_H-M   'P 1'
#
loop_
_entity.id
_entity.type
_entity.pdbx_description
1 polymer ?
#
loop_
_entity_poly.entity_id
_entity_poly.type
_entity_poly.pdbx_seq_one_letter_code
_entity_poly.pdbx_strand_id
1 'polypeptide(L)'
;MSDTDGWFAAGDRDDHDATATAVREGSADEPRNWPRLALEDGFASDTDEYYDALREATTEATRTAVTERERADDRQLVHAIRAMDDMGRILL
;
A
#
# COMPACT_ATOMS: atom_id res chain seq x y z
N MET A 1 -13.83 -0.93 16.94
CA MET A 1 -12.45 -0.56 16.53
C MET A 1 -11.54 -1.48 17.30
N SER A 2 -10.85 -2.38 16.62
CA SER A 2 -9.83 -3.23 17.25
C SER A 2 -8.73 -2.37 17.83
N ASP A 3 -8.29 -2.69 19.04
CA ASP A 3 -7.24 -1.99 19.79
C ASP A 3 -5.85 -2.51 19.37
N THR A 4 -5.63 -2.64 18.06
CA THR A 4 -4.45 -3.32 17.51
C THR A 4 -3.86 -2.50 16.37
N ASP A 5 -2.54 -2.36 16.36
CA ASP A 5 -1.79 -1.67 15.29
C ASP A 5 -1.57 -2.59 14.07
N GLY A 6 -2.37 -3.64 13.97
CA GLY A 6 -2.28 -4.62 12.90
C GLY A 6 -2.81 -4.02 11.60
N TRP A 7 -2.21 -4.41 10.48
CA TRP A 7 -2.64 -3.95 9.15
C TRP A 7 -4.13 -4.21 8.86
N PHE A 8 -4.72 -5.23 9.49
CA PHE A 8 -6.12 -5.59 9.40
C PHE A 8 -7.08 -4.70 10.22
N ALA A 9 -6.57 -3.77 11.04
CA ALA A 9 -7.40 -2.82 11.78
C ALA A 9 -7.79 -1.58 10.97
N ALA A 10 -7.16 -1.38 9.81
CA ALA A 10 -7.37 -0.19 8.99
C ALA A 10 -8.63 -0.22 8.12
N GLY A 11 -9.27 -1.39 7.97
CA GLY A 11 -10.44 -1.53 7.11
C GLY A 11 -11.09 -2.90 7.25
N ASP A 12 -12.16 -3.10 6.48
CA ASP A 12 -12.77 -4.41 6.32
C ASP A 12 -11.88 -5.30 5.44
N ARG A 13 -12.08 -6.62 5.52
CA ARG A 13 -11.38 -7.60 4.69
C ARG A 13 -11.55 -7.31 3.19
N ASP A 14 -12.72 -6.82 2.80
CA ASP A 14 -13.04 -6.50 1.41
C ASP A 14 -12.51 -5.12 0.96
N ASP A 15 -11.94 -4.32 1.88
CA ASP A 15 -11.29 -3.04 1.56
C ASP A 15 -9.79 -3.24 1.29
N HIS A 16 -9.51 -3.74 0.08
CA HIS A 16 -8.15 -4.03 -0.36
C HIS A 16 -7.25 -2.79 -0.43
N ASP A 17 -7.80 -1.59 -0.65
CA ASP A 17 -7.02 -0.35 -0.73
C ASP A 17 -6.61 0.14 0.67
N ALA A 18 -7.54 0.10 1.63
CA ALA A 18 -7.23 0.41 3.02
C ALA A 18 -6.22 -0.57 3.63
N THR A 19 -6.41 -1.86 3.39
CA THR A 19 -5.48 -2.90 3.88
C THR A 19 -4.11 -2.82 3.20
N ALA A 20 -4.05 -2.54 1.89
CA ALA A 20 -2.80 -2.30 1.18
C ALA A 20 -2.05 -1.07 1.73
N THR A 21 -2.77 0.03 1.97
CA THR A 21 -2.19 1.25 2.57
C THR A 21 -1.64 0.96 3.96
N ALA A 22 -2.39 0.25 4.80
CA ALA A 22 -1.95 -0.14 6.13
C ALA A 22 -0.71 -1.04 6.11
N VAL A 23 -0.58 -1.93 5.12
CA VAL A 23 0.64 -2.74 4.94
C VAL A 23 1.85 -1.88 4.54
N ARG A 24 1.67 -0.81 3.75
CA ARG A 24 2.78 0.05 3.29
C ARG A 24 3.20 1.09 4.33
N GLU A 25 2.23 1.69 5.00
CA GLU A 25 2.42 2.89 5.82
C GLU A 25 2.28 2.60 7.32
N GLY A 26 1.65 1.48 7.66
CA GLY A 26 1.45 1.07 9.04
C GLY A 26 2.76 0.69 9.72
N SER A 27 2.79 0.90 11.03
CA SER A 27 3.91 0.53 11.89
C SER A 27 3.38 0.10 13.25
N ALA A 28 4.15 -0.72 13.95
CA ALA A 28 3.88 -1.11 15.32
C ALA A 28 5.18 -1.04 16.12
N ASP A 29 5.09 -0.56 17.36
CA ASP A 29 6.26 -0.39 18.23
C ASP A 29 6.97 -1.72 18.51
N GLU A 30 6.21 -2.82 18.52
CA GLU A 30 6.73 -4.16 18.81
C GLU A 30 6.06 -5.23 17.93
N PRO A 31 6.79 -6.30 17.56
CA PRO A 31 6.19 -7.43 16.87
C PRO A 31 5.20 -8.15 17.78
N ARG A 32 3.95 -8.28 17.33
CA ARG A 32 2.88 -9.03 18.01
C ARG A 32 2.49 -10.27 17.22
N ASN A 33 1.75 -11.17 17.86
CA ASN A 33 1.14 -12.32 17.18
C ASN A 33 -0.10 -11.86 16.41
N TRP A 34 0.14 -11.19 15.28
CA TRP A 34 -0.89 -10.63 14.41
C TRP A 34 -1.89 -11.66 13.88
N PRO A 35 -1.49 -12.89 13.47
CA PRO A 35 -2.46 -13.90 13.08
C PRO A 35 -3.46 -14.19 14.21
N ARG A 36 -2.98 -14.44 15.44
CA ARG A 36 -3.86 -14.71 16.58
C ARG A 36 -4.79 -13.53 16.86
N LEU A 37 -4.27 -12.31 16.83
CA LEU A 37 -5.08 -11.09 17.07
C LEU A 37 -6.15 -10.89 15.99
N ALA A 38 -5.83 -11.16 14.72
CA ALA A 38 -6.79 -11.08 13.62
C ALA A 38 -7.93 -12.09 13.77
N LEU A 39 -7.64 -13.29 14.25
CA LEU A 39 -8.65 -14.31 14.54
C LEU A 39 -9.53 -13.90 15.74
N GLU A 40 -8.91 -13.39 16.82
CA GLU A 40 -9.62 -12.91 18.01
C GLU A 40 -10.55 -11.72 17.69
N ASP A 41 -10.13 -10.87 16.76
CA ASP A 41 -10.90 -9.72 16.28
C ASP A 41 -11.94 -10.09 15.20
N GLY A 42 -11.96 -11.34 14.75
CA GLY A 42 -12.91 -11.84 13.76
C GLY A 42 -12.62 -11.39 12.33
N PHE A 43 -11.42 -10.89 12.04
CA PHE A 43 -10.98 -10.54 10.69
C PHE A 43 -10.78 -11.78 9.80
N ALA A 44 -10.39 -12.90 10.40
CA ALA A 44 -10.21 -14.19 9.73
C ALA A 44 -10.76 -15.32 10.60
N SER A 45 -11.34 -16.34 9.98
CA SER A 45 -11.89 -17.53 10.66
C SER A 45 -10.80 -18.51 11.05
N ASP A 46 -9.69 -18.51 10.31
CA ASP A 46 -8.53 -19.36 10.57
C ASP A 46 -7.22 -18.72 10.06
N THR A 47 -6.12 -19.42 10.34
CA THR A 47 -4.77 -18.93 10.01
C THR A 47 -4.50 -18.91 8.51
N ASP A 48 -5.06 -19.85 7.73
CA ASP A 48 -4.88 -19.87 6.28
C ASP A 48 -5.61 -18.68 5.66
N GLU A 49 -6.85 -18.44 6.11
CA GLU A 49 -7.66 -17.31 5.69
C GLU A 49 -7.00 -15.96 5.99
N TYR A 50 -6.25 -15.86 7.10
CA TYR A 50 -5.42 -14.71 7.45
C TYR A 50 -4.25 -14.51 6.48
N TYR A 51 -3.51 -15.58 6.17
CA TYR A 51 -2.35 -15.47 5.27
C TYR A 51 -2.75 -15.22 3.82
N ASP A 52 -3.91 -15.73 3.39
CA ASP A 52 -4.48 -15.39 2.09
C ASP A 52 -4.81 -13.91 2.00
N ALA A 53 -5.45 -13.34 3.03
CA ALA A 53 -5.74 -11.91 3.10
C ALA A 53 -4.46 -11.07 3.10
N LEU A 54 -3.43 -11.49 3.87
CA LEU A 54 -2.14 -10.80 3.90
C LEU A 54 -1.44 -10.83 2.53
N ARG A 55 -1.52 -11.97 1.83
CA ARG A 55 -0.97 -12.13 0.47
C ARG A 55 -1.66 -11.19 -0.52
N GLU A 56 -2.97 -11.06 -0.42
CA GLU A 56 -3.75 -10.16 -1.26
C GLU A 56 -3.39 -8.68 -1.00
N ALA A 57 -3.42 -8.26 0.27
CA ALA A 57 -3.08 -6.89 0.66
C ALA A 57 -1.66 -6.48 0.24
N THR A 58 -0.67 -7.38 0.39
CA THR A 58 0.72 -7.12 -0.06
C THR A 58 0.85 -7.07 -1.59
N THR A 59 0.07 -7.87 -2.31
CA THR A 59 0.04 -7.84 -3.78
C THR A 59 -0.56 -6.53 -4.29
N GLU A 60 -1.68 -6.09 -3.72
CA GLU A 60 -2.30 -4.81 -4.07
C GLU A 60 -1.42 -3.62 -3.68
N ALA A 61 -0.82 -3.64 -2.49
CA ALA A 61 0.18 -2.64 -2.08
C ALA A 61 1.31 -2.49 -3.11
N THR A 62 1.83 -3.62 -3.62
CA THR A 62 2.87 -3.64 -4.65
C THR A 62 2.36 -3.09 -5.98
N ARG A 63 1.16 -3.49 -6.43
CA ARG A 63 0.53 -2.98 -7.67
C ARG A 63 0.31 -1.48 -7.62
N THR A 64 -0.18 -0.96 -6.50
CA THR A 64 -0.38 0.47 -6.29
C THR A 64 0.96 1.20 -6.31
N ALA A 65 1.98 0.71 -5.60
CA ALA A 65 3.30 1.32 -5.60
C ALA A 65 3.95 1.33 -6.99
N VAL A 66 3.80 0.26 -7.78
CA VAL A 66 4.29 0.20 -9.17
C VAL A 66 3.55 1.21 -10.04
N THR A 67 2.22 1.25 -9.94
CA THR A 67 1.39 2.19 -10.72
C THR A 67 1.71 3.66 -10.37
N GLU A 68 1.92 3.96 -9.09
CA GLU A 68 2.33 5.29 -8.62
C GLU A 68 3.70 5.69 -9.19
N ARG A 69 4.64 4.73 -9.23
CA ARG A 69 5.98 4.93 -9.77
C ARG A 69 5.99 5.09 -11.28
N GLU A 70 5.25 4.28 -12.02
CA GLU A 70 5.10 4.42 -13.48
C GLU A 70 4.54 5.80 -13.85
N ARG A 71 3.47 6.24 -13.16
CA ARG A 71 2.94 7.59 -13.34
C ARG A 71 3.93 8.69 -12.96
N ALA A 72 4.77 8.46 -11.97
CA ALA A 72 5.80 9.42 -11.57
C ALA A 72 6.90 9.52 -12.63
N ASP A 73 7.33 8.40 -13.20
CA ASP A 73 8.35 8.35 -14.26
C ASP A 73 7.82 9.01 -15.55
N ASP A 74 6.56 8.77 -15.93
CA ASP A 74 5.91 9.44 -17.06
C ASP A 74 5.81 10.96 -16.85
N ARG A 75 5.51 11.41 -15.63
CA ARG A 75 5.47 12.85 -15.29
C ARG A 75 6.87 13.47 -15.32
N GLN A 76 7.90 12.76 -14.86
CA GLN A 76 9.29 13.22 -14.96
C GLN A 76 9.74 13.34 -16.41
N LEU A 77 9.35 12.42 -17.29
CA LEU A 77 9.60 12.50 -18.74
C LEU A 77 8.96 13.76 -19.35
N VAL A 78 7.71 14.07 -19.01
CA VAL A 78 7.04 15.30 -19.48
C VAL A 78 7.74 16.56 -18.96
N HIS A 79 8.18 16.56 -17.69
CA HIS A 79 8.93 17.69 -17.13
C HIS A 79 10.30 17.86 -17.79
N ALA A 80 11.01 16.77 -18.09
CA ALA A 80 12.27 16.80 -18.83
C ALA A 80 12.09 17.35 -20.25
N ILE A 81 11.05 16.90 -20.97
CA ILE A 81 10.74 17.41 -22.32
C ILE A 81 10.39 18.89 -22.29
N ARG A 82 9.55 19.32 -21.33
CA ARG A 82 9.21 20.75 -21.18
C ARG A 82 10.41 21.61 -20.82
N ALA A 83 11.30 21.12 -19.95
CA ALA A 83 12.53 21.81 -19.62
C ALA A 83 13.47 21.95 -20.83
N MET A 84 13.56 20.93 -21.69
CA MET A 84 14.32 21.00 -22.95
C MET A 84 13.69 21.96 -23.96
N ASP A 85 12.36 22.01 -24.08
CA ASP A 85 11.64 22.97 -24.93
C ASP A 85 11.82 24.42 -24.43
N ASP A 86 11.79 24.63 -23.11
CA ASP A 86 12.02 25.95 -22.50
C ASP A 86 13.47 26.44 -22.72
N MET A 87 14.47 25.56 -22.59
CA MET A 87 15.87 25.91 -22.89
C MET A 87 16.07 26.26 -24.37
N GLY A 88 15.36 25.58 -25.29
CA GLY A 88 15.39 25.90 -26.72
C GLY A 88 14.75 27.26 -27.06
N ARG A 89 13.79 27.72 -26.26
CA ARG A 89 13.08 28.99 -26.46
C ARG A 89 13.84 30.21 -25.93
N ILE A 90 14.75 30.02 -24.98
CA ILE A 90 15.59 31.08 -24.38
C ILE A 90 16.88 31.32 -25.22
N LEU A 91 17.26 30.35 -26.07
CA LEU A 91 18.47 30.41 -26.91
C LEU A 91 18.23 30.92 -28.34
N LEU A 92 17.00 31.31 -28.69
CA LEU A 92 16.61 31.94 -29.96
C LEU A 92 16.23 33.41 -29.73
#